data_AF-A0A2Z4FK42-F1
#
_entry.id   AF-A0A2Z4FK42-F1
#
_cell.length_a   1.000
_cell.length_b   1.000
_cell.length_c   1.000
_cell.angle_alpha   90.00
_cell.angle_beta   90.00
_cell.angle_gamma   90.00
#
_symmetry.space_group_name_H-M   'P 1'
#
loop_
_entity.id
_entity.type
_entity.pdbx_description
1 polymer ?
#
loop_
_entity_poly.entity_id
_entity_poly.type
_entity_poly.pdbx_seq_one_letter_code
_entity_poly.pdbx_strand_id
1 'polypeptide(L)'
;MAGNIDEARRKIDAMYARIQNEDYYKLLGLNPDTADKASVVQQFRVKAREWHADRWGGVDLDADSRRKIQEIFAALNAAHQTLSDPEKRSDYDFNQQAGDQNIVNIIDAEGAFRRGKTMLQTGSYNGAHEQFRRAVELHPEEEEYLAHFLYTEYLQIPKTDAGVPQQTQRANEIHDTLNSISTKHPENDSILTFLGVVCLGLGQQTKANNLFTAALQHNPRNVEAQRQQRLISMRKERGNNKGFFAKLMEKFRAK
;
A
#
# COMPACT_ATOMS: atom_id res chain seq x y z
N MET A 1 -33.14 41.23 24.62
CA MET A 1 -31.70 41.38 24.35
C MET A 1 -30.95 40.05 24.40
N ALA A 2 -31.18 39.17 25.39
CA ALA A 2 -30.51 37.85 25.48
C ALA A 2 -30.69 36.93 24.25
N GLY A 3 -31.90 36.87 23.67
CA GLY A 3 -32.15 36.02 22.49
C GLY A 3 -31.34 36.37 21.23
N ASN A 4 -30.87 37.62 21.10
CA ASN A 4 -30.05 38.05 19.96
C ASN A 4 -28.58 37.61 20.10
N ILE A 5 -28.07 37.53 21.34
CA ILE A 5 -26.69 37.11 21.62
C ILE A 5 -26.54 35.59 21.48
N ASP A 6 -27.51 34.82 21.98
CA ASP A 6 -27.48 33.36 21.85
C ASP A 6 -27.61 32.91 20.38
N GLU A 7 -28.42 33.62 19.59
CA GLU A 7 -28.53 33.39 18.14
C GLU A 7 -27.22 33.73 17.42
N ALA A 8 -26.59 34.86 17.77
CA ALA A 8 -25.29 35.25 17.25
C ALA A 8 -24.22 34.18 17.52
N ARG A 9 -24.13 33.68 18.76
CA ARG A 9 -23.18 32.63 19.16
C ARG A 9 -23.41 31.34 18.38
N ARG A 10 -24.66 30.86 18.30
CA ARG A 10 -25.00 29.66 17.51
C ARG A 10 -24.59 29.79 16.05
N LYS A 11 -24.80 30.97 15.46
CA LYS A 11 -24.40 31.25 14.07
C LYS A 11 -22.88 31.20 13.90
N ILE A 12 -22.13 31.80 14.83
CA ILE A 12 -20.66 31.77 14.84
C ILE A 12 -20.16 30.34 15.00
N ASP A 13 -20.69 29.58 15.96
CA ASP A 13 -20.29 28.19 16.20
C ASP A 13 -20.59 27.28 15.00
N ALA A 14 -21.75 27.46 14.36
CA ALA A 14 -22.11 26.71 13.16
C ALA A 14 -21.13 26.98 12.01
N MET A 15 -20.82 28.24 11.72
CA MET A 15 -19.86 28.57 10.67
C MET A 15 -18.43 28.14 11.04
N TYR A 16 -18.07 28.23 12.32
CA TYR A 16 -16.78 27.74 12.81
C TYR A 16 -16.64 26.24 12.58
N ALA A 17 -17.68 25.46 12.86
CA ALA A 17 -17.69 24.03 12.54
C ALA A 17 -17.54 23.78 11.03
N ARG A 18 -18.11 24.63 10.16
CA ARG A 18 -17.95 24.50 8.71
C ARG A 18 -16.50 24.70 8.28
N ILE A 19 -15.80 25.73 8.75
CA ILE A 19 -14.39 25.95 8.36
C ILE A 19 -13.43 24.84 8.81
N GLN A 20 -13.84 24.02 9.79
CA GLN A 20 -13.06 22.86 10.26
C GLN A 20 -13.29 21.59 9.44
N ASN A 21 -14.40 21.50 8.70
CA ASN A 21 -14.85 20.24 8.09
C ASN A 21 -15.17 20.34 6.59
N GLU A 22 -15.29 21.55 6.03
CA GLU A 22 -15.66 21.76 4.63
C GLU A 22 -14.49 22.25 3.78
N ASP A 23 -14.47 21.81 2.52
CA ASP A 23 -13.55 22.27 1.49
C ASP A 23 -13.81 23.74 1.06
N TYR A 24 -12.84 24.36 0.40
CA TYR A 24 -12.91 25.76 -0.03
C TYR A 24 -14.09 26.09 -0.93
N TYR A 25 -14.57 25.15 -1.76
CA TYR A 25 -15.75 25.37 -2.59
C TYR A 25 -17.01 25.45 -1.75
N LYS A 26 -17.21 24.50 -0.84
CA LYS A 26 -18.37 24.48 0.07
C LYS A 26 -18.39 25.68 1.02
N LEU A 27 -17.22 26.14 1.50
CA LEU A 27 -17.11 27.34 2.32
C LEU A 27 -17.60 28.60 1.60
N LEU A 28 -17.29 28.72 0.30
CA LEU A 28 -17.80 29.80 -0.55
C LEU A 28 -19.19 29.51 -1.13
N GLY A 29 -19.76 28.33 -0.91
CA GLY A 29 -21.07 27.93 -1.46
C GLY A 29 -21.04 27.75 -2.98
N LEU A 30 -19.93 27.24 -3.51
CA LEU A 30 -19.70 27.01 -4.92
C LEU A 30 -19.66 25.52 -5.25
N ASN A 31 -20.04 25.17 -6.48
CA ASN A 31 -19.80 23.83 -7.03
C ASN A 31 -18.46 23.84 -7.78
N PRO A 32 -17.50 22.94 -7.47
CA PRO A 32 -16.20 22.88 -8.13
C PRO A 32 -16.29 22.78 -9.66
N ASP A 33 -17.29 22.07 -10.20
CA ASP A 33 -17.45 21.82 -11.64
C ASP A 33 -17.85 23.06 -12.43
N THR A 34 -18.58 23.99 -11.79
CA THR A 34 -19.12 25.19 -12.44
C THR A 34 -18.49 26.49 -11.93
N ALA A 35 -17.63 26.41 -10.92
CA ALA A 35 -17.02 27.59 -10.31
C ALA A 35 -16.00 28.23 -11.26
N ASP A 36 -16.12 29.53 -11.46
CA ASP A 36 -15.18 30.38 -12.19
C ASP A 36 -14.60 31.47 -11.27
N LYS A 37 -13.58 32.19 -11.75
CA LYS A 37 -12.94 33.24 -10.96
C LYS A 37 -13.93 34.33 -10.53
N ALA A 38 -14.88 34.68 -11.38
CA ALA A 38 -15.87 35.73 -11.09
C ALA A 38 -16.80 35.32 -9.94
N SER A 39 -17.32 34.09 -9.95
CA SER A 39 -18.17 33.54 -8.90
C SER A 39 -17.41 33.36 -7.58
N VAL A 40 -16.14 32.94 -7.61
CA VAL A 40 -15.26 32.90 -6.42
C VAL A 40 -15.15 34.28 -5.77
N VAL A 41 -14.82 35.31 -6.56
CA VAL A 41 -14.70 36.69 -6.06
C VAL A 41 -16.05 37.21 -5.54
N GLN A 42 -17.14 36.94 -6.24
CA GLN A 42 -18.48 37.37 -5.86
C GLN A 42 -18.93 36.75 -4.53
N GLN A 43 -18.82 35.43 -4.40
CA GLN A 43 -19.24 34.73 -3.17
C GLN A 43 -18.35 35.09 -1.98
N PHE A 44 -17.05 35.23 -2.20
CA PHE A 44 -16.15 35.74 -1.18
C PHE A 44 -16.58 37.12 -0.68
N ARG A 45 -16.96 38.07 -1.56
CA ARG A 45 -17.44 39.40 -1.13
C ARG A 45 -18.71 39.33 -0.28
N VAL A 46 -19.63 38.42 -0.61
CA VAL A 46 -20.86 38.20 0.19
C VAL A 46 -20.49 37.69 1.59
N LYS A 47 -19.64 36.66 1.65
CA LYS A 47 -19.18 36.07 2.92
C LYS A 47 -18.33 37.02 3.75
N ALA A 48 -17.43 37.78 3.12
CA ALA A 48 -16.61 38.79 3.77
C ALA A 48 -17.46 39.87 4.45
N ARG A 49 -18.53 40.35 3.80
CA ARG A 49 -19.47 41.30 4.41
C ARG A 49 -20.27 40.70 5.57
N GLU A 50 -20.42 39.39 5.64
CA GLU A 50 -21.11 38.69 6.73
C GLU A 50 -20.18 38.42 7.91
N TRP A 51 -18.91 38.13 7.64
CA TRP A 51 -17.94 37.66 8.64
C TRP A 51 -16.83 38.66 8.97
N HIS A 52 -16.88 39.88 8.44
CA HIS A 52 -15.96 40.95 8.85
C HIS A 52 -16.21 41.37 10.31
N ALA A 53 -15.14 41.61 11.07
CA ALA A 53 -15.21 41.95 12.49
C ALA A 53 -16.14 43.14 12.79
N ASP A 54 -16.12 44.18 11.95
CA ASP A 54 -16.98 45.38 12.10
C ASP A 54 -18.47 45.05 12.16
N ARG A 55 -18.93 44.02 11.44
CA ARG A 55 -20.34 43.62 11.46
C ARG A 55 -20.78 43.07 12.82
N TRP A 56 -19.84 42.56 13.59
CA TRP A 56 -20.07 41.95 14.89
C TRP A 56 -19.68 42.86 16.06
N GLY A 57 -19.11 44.03 15.79
CA GLY A 57 -18.62 44.96 16.82
C GLY A 57 -19.71 45.53 17.75
N GLY A 58 -20.98 45.54 17.30
CA GLY A 58 -22.13 45.96 18.11
C GLY A 58 -22.75 44.87 18.97
N VAL A 59 -22.24 43.64 18.92
CA VAL A 59 -22.75 42.48 19.69
C VAL A 59 -21.80 42.20 20.85
N ASP A 60 -22.34 42.04 22.06
CA ASP A 60 -21.55 41.71 23.25
C ASP A 60 -21.13 40.22 23.25
N LEU A 61 -20.10 39.93 22.45
CA LEU A 61 -19.52 38.61 22.27
C LEU A 61 -18.39 38.37 23.28
N ASP A 62 -18.21 37.11 23.68
CA ASP A 62 -17.07 36.70 24.48
C ASP A 62 -15.79 36.60 23.63
N ALA A 63 -14.64 36.41 24.31
CA ALA A 63 -13.35 36.34 23.64
C ALA A 63 -13.27 35.17 22.64
N ASP A 64 -13.90 34.02 22.95
CA ASP A 64 -13.89 32.85 22.07
C ASP A 64 -14.69 33.12 20.78
N SER A 65 -15.88 33.71 20.87
CA SER A 65 -16.67 34.08 19.69
C SER A 65 -15.93 35.07 18.79
N ARG A 66 -15.22 36.05 19.37
CA ARG A 66 -14.39 37.00 18.58
C ARG A 66 -13.24 36.30 17.88
N ARG A 67 -12.56 35.36 18.54
CA ARG A 67 -11.51 34.53 17.93
C ARG A 67 -12.05 33.70 16.77
N LYS A 68 -13.19 33.03 16.96
CA LYS A 68 -13.85 32.24 15.91
C LYS A 68 -14.19 33.08 14.67
N ILE A 69 -14.68 34.31 14.85
CA ILE A 69 -14.95 35.22 13.73
C ILE A 69 -13.66 35.53 12.93
N GLN A 70 -12.54 35.78 13.62
CA GLN A 70 -11.25 36.02 12.95
C GLN A 70 -10.79 34.79 12.16
N GLU A 71 -10.89 33.59 12.74
CA GLU A 71 -10.54 32.33 12.08
C GLU A 71 -11.45 32.05 10.88
N ILE A 72 -12.76 32.31 10.99
CA ILE A 72 -13.71 32.20 9.87
C ILE A 72 -13.34 33.13 8.73
N PHE A 73 -13.04 34.39 9.03
CA PHE A 73 -12.66 35.35 7.99
C PHE A 73 -11.33 34.98 7.33
N ALA A 74 -10.35 34.50 8.11
CA ALA A 74 -9.08 34.00 7.59
C ALA A 74 -9.27 32.80 6.65
N ALA A 75 -10.12 31.84 7.02
CA ALA A 75 -10.44 30.67 6.18
C ALA A 75 -11.13 31.08 4.87
N LEU A 76 -12.07 32.03 4.92
CA LEU A 76 -12.73 32.56 3.72
C LEU A 76 -11.74 33.28 2.79
N ASN A 77 -10.78 34.03 3.37
CA ASN A 77 -9.70 34.65 2.60
C ASN A 77 -8.79 33.62 1.94
N ALA A 78 -8.40 32.57 2.66
CA ALA A 78 -7.58 31.49 2.11
C ALA A 78 -8.30 30.79 0.94
N ALA A 79 -9.58 30.43 1.13
CA ALA A 79 -10.40 29.86 0.07
C ALA A 79 -10.46 30.76 -1.16
N HIS A 80 -10.66 32.07 -0.99
CA HIS A 80 -10.64 33.02 -2.10
C HIS A 80 -9.27 33.13 -2.78
N GLN A 81 -8.18 33.25 -2.02
CA GLN A 81 -6.84 33.39 -2.59
C GLN A 81 -6.41 32.13 -3.37
N THR A 82 -6.78 30.95 -2.88
CA THR A 82 -6.50 29.69 -3.57
C THR A 82 -7.37 29.52 -4.80
N LEU A 83 -8.70 29.69 -4.69
CA LEU A 83 -9.63 29.39 -5.79
C LEU A 83 -9.68 30.46 -6.90
N SER A 84 -9.24 31.70 -6.61
CA SER A 84 -9.21 32.79 -7.60
C SER A 84 -7.91 32.85 -8.42
N ASP A 85 -6.89 32.11 -8.00
CA ASP A 85 -5.62 31.93 -8.68
C ASP A 85 -5.62 30.59 -9.44
N PRO A 86 -5.44 30.57 -10.78
CA PRO A 86 -5.53 29.34 -11.55
C PRO A 86 -4.52 28.26 -11.15
N GLU A 87 -3.30 28.64 -10.80
CA GLU A 87 -2.22 27.70 -10.45
C GLU A 87 -2.51 27.10 -9.06
N LYS A 88 -2.80 27.94 -8.07
CA LYS A 88 -3.15 27.47 -6.72
C LYS A 88 -4.44 26.65 -6.69
N ARG A 89 -5.42 26.99 -7.52
CA ARG A 89 -6.65 26.21 -7.67
C ARG A 89 -6.35 24.83 -8.25
N SER A 90 -5.53 24.76 -9.30
CA SER A 90 -5.12 23.49 -9.90
C SER A 90 -4.42 22.58 -8.88
N ASP A 91 -3.48 23.14 -8.11
CA ASP A 91 -2.78 22.39 -7.06
C ASP A 91 -3.74 21.92 -5.96
N TYR A 92 -4.68 22.77 -5.56
CA TYR A 92 -5.69 22.44 -4.57
C TYR A 92 -6.61 21.31 -5.06
N ASP A 93 -7.10 21.40 -6.29
CA ASP A 93 -7.99 20.40 -6.90
C ASP A 93 -7.27 19.05 -7.06
N PHE A 94 -6.00 19.09 -7.48
CA PHE A 94 -5.15 17.90 -7.56
C PHE A 94 -4.96 17.24 -6.20
N ASN A 95 -4.62 18.02 -5.16
CA ASN A 95 -4.38 17.50 -3.82
C ASN A 95 -5.66 16.98 -3.15
N GLN A 96 -6.82 17.58 -3.40
CA GLN A 96 -8.11 17.09 -2.91
C GLN A 96 -8.48 15.75 -3.52
N GLN A 97 -8.20 15.55 -4.82
CA GLN A 97 -8.48 14.28 -5.50
C GLN A 97 -7.46 13.20 -5.13
N ALA A 98 -6.17 13.56 -5.06
CA ALA A 98 -5.08 12.64 -4.76
C ALA A 98 -5.04 12.26 -3.27
N GLY A 99 -5.34 13.18 -2.35
CA GLY A 99 -5.26 12.96 -0.90
C GLY A 99 -6.24 11.89 -0.41
N ASP A 100 -7.50 11.98 -0.83
CA ASP A 100 -8.55 11.04 -0.39
C ASP A 100 -8.39 9.66 -1.06
N GLN A 101 -8.03 9.62 -2.35
CA GLN A 101 -7.87 8.35 -3.06
C GLN A 101 -6.58 7.61 -2.70
N ASN A 102 -5.45 8.31 -2.54
CA ASN A 102 -4.19 7.65 -2.21
C ASN A 102 -4.24 7.03 -0.80
N ILE A 103 -4.80 7.72 0.19
CA ILE A 103 -4.90 7.17 1.55
C ILE A 103 -5.80 5.92 1.55
N VAL A 104 -6.92 5.95 0.84
CA VAL A 104 -7.82 4.78 0.71
C VAL A 104 -7.12 3.64 -0.02
N ASN A 105 -6.40 3.92 -1.12
CA ASN A 105 -5.66 2.90 -1.87
C ASN A 105 -4.55 2.25 -1.04
N ILE A 106 -3.82 3.03 -0.22
CA ILE A 106 -2.79 2.51 0.69
C ILE A 106 -3.41 1.56 1.72
N ILE A 107 -4.52 1.96 2.36
CA ILE A 107 -5.21 1.13 3.37
C ILE A 107 -5.74 -0.16 2.73
N ASP A 108 -6.32 -0.06 1.55
CA ASP A 108 -6.85 -1.21 0.81
C ASP A 108 -5.74 -2.17 0.37
N ALA A 109 -4.62 -1.65 -0.12
CA ALA A 109 -3.46 -2.44 -0.54
C ALA A 109 -2.84 -3.19 0.63
N GLU A 110 -2.58 -2.50 1.75
CA GLU A 110 -2.04 -3.13 2.96
C GLU A 110 -3.04 -4.16 3.54
N GLY A 111 -4.33 -3.85 3.50
CA GLY A 111 -5.39 -4.78 3.89
C GLY A 111 -5.40 -6.05 3.01
N ALA A 112 -5.27 -5.90 1.70
CA ALA A 112 -5.16 -7.01 0.77
C ALA A 112 -3.88 -7.83 1.03
N PHE A 113 -2.74 -7.16 1.19
CA PHE A 113 -1.46 -7.80 1.47
C PHE A 113 -1.49 -8.65 2.74
N ARG A 114 -2.06 -8.15 3.85
CA ARG A 114 -2.22 -8.91 5.10
C ARG A 114 -3.09 -10.16 4.92
N ARG A 115 -4.21 -10.05 4.20
CA ARG A 115 -5.07 -11.21 3.90
C ARG A 115 -4.32 -12.22 3.03
N GLY A 116 -3.57 -11.75 2.03
CA GLY A 116 -2.71 -12.58 1.18
C GLY A 116 -1.69 -13.38 1.99
N LYS A 117 -0.97 -12.72 2.92
CA LYS A 117 -0.01 -13.40 3.83
C LYS A 117 -0.68 -14.47 4.68
N THR A 118 -1.86 -14.18 5.24
CA THR A 118 -2.63 -15.15 6.04
C THR A 118 -3.05 -16.36 5.19
N MET A 119 -3.56 -16.12 3.98
CA MET A 119 -3.96 -17.16 3.05
C MET A 119 -2.76 -18.02 2.61
N LEU A 120 -1.62 -17.40 2.34
CA LEU A 120 -0.38 -18.10 2.00
C LEU A 120 0.08 -19.02 3.13
N GLN A 121 0.06 -18.54 4.37
CA GLN A 121 0.42 -19.35 5.55
C GLN A 121 -0.51 -20.57 5.75
N THR A 122 -1.79 -20.42 5.41
CA THR A 122 -2.78 -21.51 5.49
C THR A 122 -2.80 -22.43 4.26
N GLY A 123 -1.96 -22.16 3.26
CA GLY A 123 -1.87 -22.96 2.03
C GLY A 123 -2.93 -22.65 0.97
N SER A 124 -3.73 -21.59 1.15
CA SER A 124 -4.69 -21.11 0.16
C SER A 124 -3.98 -20.26 -0.90
N TYR A 125 -3.21 -20.90 -1.79
CA TYR A 125 -2.38 -20.20 -2.77
C TYR A 125 -3.20 -19.38 -3.78
N ASN A 126 -4.35 -19.91 -4.24
CA ASN A 126 -5.22 -19.17 -5.15
C ASN A 126 -5.78 -17.90 -4.52
N GLY A 127 -6.29 -17.99 -3.28
CA GLY A 127 -6.79 -16.83 -2.56
C GLY A 127 -5.69 -15.82 -2.27
N ALA A 128 -4.50 -16.30 -1.87
CA ALA A 128 -3.34 -15.45 -1.64
C ALA A 128 -2.93 -14.69 -2.90
N HIS A 129 -2.87 -15.38 -4.05
CA HIS A 129 -2.51 -14.79 -5.33
C HIS A 129 -3.45 -13.65 -5.73
N GLU A 130 -4.77 -13.83 -5.60
CA GLU A 130 -5.75 -12.77 -5.88
C GLU A 130 -5.58 -11.55 -4.95
N GLN A 131 -5.31 -11.77 -3.66
CA GLN A 131 -5.08 -10.66 -2.73
C GLN A 131 -3.77 -9.92 -3.03
N PHE A 132 -2.70 -10.62 -3.39
CA PHE A 132 -1.45 -9.98 -3.77
C PHE A 132 -1.56 -9.24 -5.10
N ARG A 133 -2.32 -9.75 -6.07
CA ARG A 133 -2.61 -9.03 -7.31
C ARG A 133 -3.26 -7.68 -7.02
N ARG A 134 -4.30 -7.65 -6.18
CA ARG A 134 -4.97 -6.40 -5.79
C ARG A 134 -4.01 -5.43 -5.10
N ALA A 135 -3.10 -5.91 -4.25
CA ALA A 135 -2.12 -5.05 -3.60
C ALA A 135 -1.16 -4.40 -4.62
N VAL A 136 -0.69 -5.16 -5.61
CA VAL A 136 0.17 -4.65 -6.70
C VAL A 136 -0.58 -3.70 -7.64
N GLU A 137 -1.85 -3.96 -7.93
CA GLU A 137 -2.68 -3.08 -8.77
C GLU A 137 -2.89 -1.70 -8.13
N LEU A 138 -2.99 -1.65 -6.80
CA LEU A 138 -3.17 -0.41 -6.05
C LEU A 138 -1.85 0.33 -5.81
N HIS A 139 -0.76 -0.40 -5.58
CA HIS A 139 0.59 0.14 -5.30
C HIS A 139 1.67 -0.67 -6.03
N PRO A 140 1.91 -0.41 -7.32
CA PRO A 140 2.86 -1.15 -8.15
C PRO A 140 4.33 -0.89 -7.80
N GLU A 141 4.63 0.20 -7.09
CA GLU A 141 5.96 0.58 -6.62
C GLU A 141 6.45 -0.29 -5.43
N GLU A 142 5.54 -0.95 -4.73
CA GLU A 142 5.85 -1.76 -3.55
C GLU A 142 6.39 -3.13 -3.97
N GLU A 143 7.72 -3.25 -4.02
CA GLU A 143 8.41 -4.45 -4.50
C GLU A 143 8.13 -5.70 -3.64
N GLU A 144 7.79 -5.52 -2.35
CA GLU A 144 7.38 -6.64 -1.49
C GLU A 144 6.05 -7.25 -1.97
N TYR A 145 5.08 -6.43 -2.39
CA TYR A 145 3.80 -6.91 -2.91
C TYR A 145 4.02 -7.68 -4.20
N LEU A 146 4.85 -7.14 -5.09
CA LEU A 146 5.22 -7.79 -6.34
C LEU A 146 5.91 -9.14 -6.09
N ALA A 147 6.85 -9.21 -5.15
CA ALA A 147 7.54 -10.45 -4.83
C ALA A 147 6.59 -11.55 -4.35
N HIS A 148 5.62 -11.22 -3.49
CA HIS A 148 4.61 -12.17 -3.01
C HIS A 148 3.62 -12.59 -4.11
N PHE A 149 3.22 -11.65 -4.95
CA PHE A 149 2.38 -11.94 -6.13
C PHE A 149 3.07 -12.94 -7.06
N LEU A 150 4.32 -12.67 -7.45
CA LEU A 150 5.09 -13.55 -8.34
C LEU A 150 5.39 -14.91 -7.70
N TYR A 151 5.66 -14.93 -6.39
CA TYR A 151 5.86 -16.19 -5.67
C TYR A 151 4.60 -17.07 -5.69
N THR A 152 3.43 -16.49 -5.40
CA THR A 152 2.17 -17.25 -5.45
C THR A 152 1.82 -17.69 -6.87
N GLU A 153 2.09 -16.87 -7.87
CA GLU A 153 1.97 -17.25 -9.28
C GLU A 153 2.86 -18.46 -9.60
N TYR A 154 4.13 -18.43 -9.16
CA TYR A 154 5.03 -19.55 -9.34
C TYR A 154 4.52 -20.82 -8.67
N LEU A 155 3.96 -20.75 -7.46
CA LEU A 155 3.40 -21.91 -6.77
C LEU A 155 2.24 -22.54 -7.55
N GLN A 156 1.48 -21.75 -8.30
CA GLN A 156 0.33 -22.20 -9.09
C GLN A 156 0.71 -22.80 -10.45
N ILE A 157 1.90 -22.50 -11.00
CA ILE A 157 2.36 -23.13 -12.25
C ILE A 157 2.37 -24.66 -12.04
N PRO A 158 1.76 -25.48 -12.92
CA PRO A 158 1.83 -26.94 -12.79
C PRO A 158 3.26 -27.47 -12.92
N LYS A 159 3.62 -28.52 -12.16
CA LYS A 159 4.95 -29.15 -12.17
C LYS A 159 4.89 -30.56 -12.73
N THR A 160 5.98 -31.03 -13.29
CA THR A 160 6.18 -32.45 -13.63
C THR A 160 6.44 -33.27 -12.36
N ASP A 161 6.43 -34.60 -12.47
CA ASP A 161 6.79 -35.50 -11.36
C ASP A 161 8.22 -35.27 -10.84
N ALA A 162 9.10 -34.73 -11.69
CA ALA A 162 10.44 -34.32 -11.32
C ALA A 162 10.50 -32.95 -10.61
N GLY A 163 9.36 -32.27 -10.44
CA GLY A 163 9.26 -30.95 -9.82
C GLY A 163 9.61 -29.78 -10.74
N VAL A 164 9.74 -30.02 -12.05
CA VAL A 164 10.08 -28.99 -13.04
C VAL A 164 8.80 -28.23 -13.43
N PRO A 165 8.79 -26.87 -13.44
CA PRO A 165 7.62 -26.12 -13.87
C PRO A 165 7.31 -26.39 -15.34
N GLN A 166 6.04 -26.67 -15.67
CA GLN A 166 5.60 -26.89 -17.05
C GLN A 166 5.65 -25.60 -17.88
N GLN A 167 5.49 -24.44 -17.23
CA GLN A 167 5.64 -23.12 -17.85
C GLN A 167 7.03 -22.54 -17.54
N THR A 168 8.09 -23.18 -18.06
CA THR A 168 9.48 -22.82 -17.76
C THR A 168 9.81 -21.37 -18.12
N GLN A 169 9.30 -20.86 -19.24
CA GLN A 169 9.52 -19.47 -19.65
C GLN A 169 9.02 -18.50 -18.59
N ARG A 170 7.78 -18.69 -18.12
CA ARG A 170 7.21 -17.85 -17.07
C ARG A 170 7.97 -17.96 -15.74
N ALA A 171 8.41 -19.17 -15.40
CA ALA A 171 9.24 -19.39 -14.22
C ALA A 171 10.59 -18.65 -14.29
N ASN A 172 11.20 -18.53 -15.48
CA ASN A 172 12.41 -17.73 -15.67
C ASN A 172 12.14 -16.22 -15.54
N GLU A 173 11.03 -15.71 -16.07
CA GLU A 173 10.65 -14.29 -15.89
C GLU A 173 10.44 -13.95 -14.41
N ILE A 174 9.77 -14.84 -13.67
CA ILE A 174 9.59 -14.71 -12.23
C ILE A 174 10.95 -14.73 -11.52
N HIS A 175 11.85 -15.65 -11.90
CA HIS A 175 13.20 -15.73 -11.36
C HIS A 175 13.96 -14.40 -11.56
N ASP A 176 13.98 -13.86 -12.78
CA ASP A 176 14.75 -12.68 -13.11
C ASP A 176 14.23 -11.45 -12.36
N THR A 177 12.90 -11.33 -12.25
CA THR A 177 12.26 -10.25 -11.49
C THR A 177 12.57 -10.37 -10.00
N LEU A 178 12.40 -11.54 -9.39
CA LEU A 178 12.74 -11.77 -7.98
C LEU A 178 14.23 -11.58 -7.71
N ASN A 179 15.10 -11.95 -8.65
CA ASN A 179 16.54 -11.73 -8.54
C ASN A 179 16.86 -10.22 -8.51
N SER A 180 16.26 -9.44 -9.41
CA SER A 180 16.39 -7.96 -9.41
C SER A 180 15.93 -7.36 -8.07
N ILE A 181 14.78 -7.77 -7.56
CA ILE A 181 14.28 -7.31 -6.25
C ILE A 181 15.25 -7.73 -5.13
N SER A 182 15.74 -8.98 -5.13
CA SER A 182 16.67 -9.48 -4.10
C SER A 182 18.00 -8.73 -4.07
N THR A 183 18.45 -8.20 -5.21
CA THR A 183 19.68 -7.40 -5.26
C THR A 183 19.52 -6.01 -4.64
N LYS A 184 18.29 -5.48 -4.62
CA LYS A 184 17.93 -4.21 -3.98
C LYS A 184 17.67 -4.37 -2.49
N HIS A 185 17.10 -5.52 -2.09
CA HIS A 185 16.75 -5.88 -0.71
C HIS A 185 17.45 -7.17 -0.26
N PRO A 186 18.79 -7.19 -0.18
CA PRO A 186 19.57 -8.39 0.13
C PRO A 186 19.30 -8.94 1.54
N GLU A 187 18.75 -8.14 2.45
CA GLU A 187 18.41 -8.51 3.83
C GLU A 187 17.02 -9.13 3.99
N ASN A 188 16.17 -9.07 2.95
CA ASN A 188 14.80 -9.57 3.05
C ASN A 188 14.75 -11.10 2.90
N ASP A 189 14.55 -11.78 4.02
CA ASP A 189 14.54 -13.23 4.10
C ASP A 189 13.41 -13.89 3.26
N SER A 190 12.26 -13.22 3.14
CA SER A 190 11.13 -13.73 2.37
C SER A 190 11.45 -13.73 0.87
N ILE A 191 12.00 -12.63 0.34
CA ILE A 191 12.39 -12.52 -1.07
C ILE A 191 13.49 -13.54 -1.42
N LEU A 192 14.51 -13.67 -0.56
CA LEU A 192 15.55 -14.69 -0.73
C LEU A 192 14.96 -16.11 -0.75
N THR A 193 13.97 -16.38 0.11
CA THR A 193 13.28 -17.68 0.16
C THR A 193 12.47 -17.92 -1.12
N PHE A 194 11.73 -16.92 -1.60
CA PHE A 194 10.96 -17.03 -2.84
C PHE A 194 11.86 -17.32 -4.04
N LEU A 195 12.94 -16.54 -4.20
CA LEU A 195 13.93 -16.77 -5.26
C LEU A 195 14.56 -18.17 -5.13
N GLY A 196 14.89 -18.61 -3.91
CA GLY A 196 15.42 -19.94 -3.65
C GLY A 196 14.47 -21.06 -4.10
N VAL A 197 13.18 -20.94 -3.85
CA VAL A 197 12.15 -21.90 -4.31
C VAL A 197 12.07 -21.93 -5.84
N VAL A 198 12.11 -20.77 -6.49
CA VAL A 198 12.08 -20.69 -7.96
C VAL A 198 13.34 -21.31 -8.57
N CYS A 199 14.53 -20.96 -8.03
CA CYS A 199 15.80 -21.57 -8.42
C CYS A 199 15.74 -23.10 -8.29
N LEU A 200 15.14 -23.63 -7.22
CA LEU A 200 15.04 -25.06 -7.00
C LEU A 200 14.24 -25.77 -8.10
N GLY A 201 13.07 -25.25 -8.48
CA GLY A 201 12.28 -25.87 -9.56
C GLY A 201 12.87 -25.65 -10.95
N LEU A 202 13.71 -24.62 -11.13
CA LEU A 202 14.53 -24.43 -12.33
C LEU A 202 15.81 -25.30 -12.34
N GLY A 203 15.99 -26.20 -11.37
CA GLY A 203 17.13 -27.12 -11.29
C GLY A 203 18.42 -26.49 -10.75
N GLN A 204 18.38 -25.23 -10.29
CA GLN A 204 19.53 -24.48 -9.77
C GLN A 204 19.76 -24.80 -8.27
N GLN A 205 19.95 -26.08 -7.95
CA GLN A 205 19.99 -26.61 -6.58
C GLN A 205 21.00 -25.93 -5.65
N THR A 206 22.22 -25.67 -6.14
CA THR A 206 23.29 -25.03 -5.36
C THR A 206 22.94 -23.60 -4.98
N LYS A 207 22.43 -22.82 -5.96
CA LYS A 207 21.99 -21.44 -5.72
C LYS A 207 20.83 -21.39 -4.74
N ALA A 208 19.83 -22.26 -4.92
CA ALA A 208 18.70 -22.36 -4.00
C ALA A 208 19.15 -22.61 -2.55
N ASN A 209 20.09 -23.53 -2.33
CA ASN A 209 20.62 -23.82 -1.00
C ASN A 209 21.34 -22.63 -0.36
N ASN A 210 22.12 -21.87 -1.16
CA ASN A 210 22.80 -20.68 -0.67
C ASN A 210 21.79 -19.57 -0.30
N LEU A 211 20.76 -19.38 -1.12
CA LEU A 211 19.68 -18.42 -0.86
C LEU A 211 18.90 -18.76 0.42
N PHE A 212 18.53 -20.02 0.64
CA PHE A 212 17.88 -20.42 1.90
C PHE A 212 18.79 -20.23 3.11
N THR A 213 20.09 -20.45 2.94
CA THR A 213 21.07 -20.22 4.02
C THR A 213 21.14 -18.73 4.35
N ALA A 214 21.22 -17.86 3.34
CA ALA A 214 21.21 -16.41 3.51
C ALA A 214 19.90 -15.93 4.16
N ALA A 215 18.75 -16.43 3.71
CA ALA A 215 17.45 -16.12 4.32
C ALA A 215 17.43 -16.45 5.83
N LEU A 216 17.98 -17.60 6.23
CA LEU A 216 18.05 -18.01 7.63
C LEU A 216 19.11 -17.26 8.45
N GLN A 217 20.12 -16.68 7.81
CA GLN A 217 21.05 -15.77 8.48
C GLN A 217 20.36 -14.46 8.87
N HIS A 218 19.49 -13.93 7.99
CA HIS A 218 18.71 -12.73 8.27
C HIS A 218 17.53 -13.02 9.23
N ASN A 219 16.82 -14.12 9.02
CA ASN A 219 15.70 -14.54 9.86
C ASN A 219 15.77 -16.04 10.18
N PRO A 220 16.36 -16.43 11.32
CA PRO A 220 16.43 -17.83 11.74
C PRO A 220 15.08 -18.51 11.94
N ARG A 221 13.98 -17.76 12.02
CA ARG A 221 12.60 -18.25 12.19
C ARG A 221 11.82 -18.38 10.88
N ASN A 222 12.44 -18.15 9.73
CA ASN A 222 11.79 -18.34 8.43
C ASN A 222 11.43 -19.82 8.21
N VAL A 223 10.14 -20.15 8.42
CA VAL A 223 9.62 -21.52 8.41
C VAL A 223 9.78 -22.19 7.04
N GLU A 224 9.55 -21.45 5.95
CA GLU A 224 9.62 -22.00 4.60
C GLU A 224 11.08 -22.28 4.21
N ALA A 225 12.03 -21.38 4.51
CA ALA A 225 13.46 -21.64 4.28
C ALA A 225 13.96 -22.86 5.07
N GLN A 226 13.58 -23.01 6.35
CA GLN A 226 13.89 -24.20 7.15
C GLN A 226 13.32 -25.47 6.51
N ARG A 227 12.06 -25.42 6.07
CA ARG A 227 11.38 -26.54 5.41
C ARG A 227 12.12 -26.94 4.13
N GLN A 228 12.49 -25.99 3.29
CA GLN A 228 13.21 -26.27 2.03
C GLN A 228 14.58 -26.90 2.30
N GLN A 229 15.37 -26.39 3.24
CA GLN A 229 16.65 -27.00 3.62
C GLN A 229 16.49 -28.45 4.13
N ARG A 230 15.45 -28.71 4.94
CA ARG A 230 15.12 -30.06 5.40
C ARG A 230 14.78 -30.99 4.21
N LEU A 231 13.99 -30.53 3.25
CA LEU A 231 13.66 -31.32 2.06
C LEU A 231 14.90 -31.63 1.21
N ILE A 232 15.81 -30.65 1.07
CA ILE A 232 17.06 -30.82 0.32
C ILE A 232 17.98 -31.84 1.00
N SER A 233 18.19 -31.74 2.31
CA SER A 233 19.01 -32.69 3.07
C SER A 233 18.46 -34.12 2.98
N MET A 234 17.14 -34.29 3.15
CA MET A 234 16.48 -35.61 3.01
C MET A 234 16.64 -36.21 1.61
N ARG A 235 16.63 -35.40 0.54
CA ARG A 235 16.88 -35.87 -0.84
C ARG A 235 18.32 -36.36 -1.02
N LYS A 236 19.30 -35.65 -0.45
CA LYS A 236 20.72 -36.03 -0.50
C LYS A 236 20.98 -37.35 0.23
N GLU A 237 20.42 -37.53 1.43
CA GLU A 237 20.56 -38.77 2.21
C GLU A 237 19.96 -39.98 1.48
N ARG A 238 18.76 -39.83 0.90
CA ARG A 238 18.13 -40.89 0.11
C ARG A 238 18.93 -41.25 -1.14
N GLY A 239 19.51 -40.25 -1.82
CA GLY A 239 20.37 -40.45 -2.98
C GLY A 239 21.66 -41.21 -2.62
N ASN A 240 22.33 -40.80 -1.54
CA ASN A 240 23.54 -41.46 -1.04
C ASN A 240 23.28 -42.91 -0.62
N ASN A 241 22.19 -43.17 0.11
CA ASN A 241 21.82 -44.53 0.49
C ASN A 241 21.55 -45.41 -0.73
N LYS A 242 20.75 -44.94 -1.71
CA LYS A 242 20.51 -45.70 -2.96
C LYS A 242 21.81 -46.00 -3.73
N GLY A 243 22.71 -45.02 -3.85
CA GLY A 243 24.00 -45.21 -4.51
C GLY A 243 24.93 -46.18 -3.77
N PHE A 244 24.91 -46.14 -2.43
CA PHE A 244 25.64 -47.09 -1.59
C PHE A 244 25.12 -48.52 -1.77
N PHE A 245 23.80 -48.72 -1.72
CA PHE A 245 23.19 -50.03 -1.92
C PHE A 245 23.42 -50.58 -3.33
N ALA A 246 23.38 -49.74 -4.37
CA ALA A 246 23.67 -50.15 -5.74
C ALA A 246 25.12 -50.67 -5.89
N LYS A 247 26.11 -49.91 -5.36
CA LYS A 247 27.52 -50.32 -5.36
C LYS A 247 27.77 -51.59 -4.55
N LEU A 248 27.03 -51.77 -3.45
CA LEU A 248 27.12 -52.95 -2.61
C LEU A 248 26.59 -54.20 -3.35
N MET A 249 25.42 -54.10 -4.00
CA MET A 249 24.83 -55.18 -4.78
C MET A 249 25.68 -55.58 -5.99
N GLU A 250 26.36 -54.62 -6.62
CA GLU A 250 27.28 -54.87 -7.73
C GLU A 250 28.50 -55.71 -7.28
N LYS A 251 29.05 -55.44 -6.10
CA LYS A 251 30.11 -56.25 -5.48
C LYS A 251 29.66 -57.67 -5.13
N PHE A 252 28.40 -57.88 -4.78
CA PHE A 252 27.86 -59.22 -4.48
C PHE A 252 27.55 -60.05 -5.74
N ARG A 253 27.39 -59.42 -6.91
CA ARG A 253 27.21 -60.11 -8.20
C ARG A 253 28.52 -60.46 -8.91
N ALA A 254 29.64 -59.85 -8.50
CA ALA A 254 30.96 -60.06 -9.09
C ALA A 254 31.77 -61.19 -8.41
N LYS A 255 31.11 -62.06 -7.63
CA LYS A 255 31.68 -63.22 -6.94
C LYS A 255 30.90 -64.47 -7.30
#